data_AF-A0A9X9QCV6-F1
#
_entry.id   AF-A0A9X9QCV6-F1
#
_cell.length_a   1.000
_cell.length_b   1.000
_cell.length_c   1.000
_cell.angle_alpha   90.00
_cell.angle_beta   90.00
_cell.angle_gamma   90.00
#
_symmetry.space_group_name_H-M   'P 1'
#
loop_
_entity.id
_entity.type
_entity.pdbx_description
1 polymer ?
#
loop_
_entity_poly.entity_id
_entity_poly.type
_entity_poly.pdbx_seq_one_letter_code
_entity_poly.pdbx_strand_id
1 'polypeptide(L)'
;MRFSKLAMILQGASFFVATSSSFTTAHVDTKSKSFNCLGRIIKPLDLAKDIRLAYSHIERGYILGRPSGRMEDVILNDGQSNTIFYSDHQTDVYYLCGIRSLSYTDDDNGYYHHVEHYVLIDNLHRISAMRVDERWTVRDGSAVADREAFAPRQSYCTIGG
;
A
#
# COMPACT_ATOMS: atom_id res chain seq x y z
N MET A 1 -17.62 -58.57 -26.53
CA MET A 1 -16.73 -57.75 -27.38
C MET A 1 -17.17 -56.30 -27.23
N ARG A 2 -16.38 -55.54 -26.46
CA ARG A 2 -15.61 -54.38 -26.94
C ARG A 2 -16.46 -53.12 -27.15
N PHE A 3 -16.50 -52.33 -26.08
CA PHE A 3 -16.58 -50.88 -26.10
C PHE A 3 -15.74 -50.29 -27.24
N SER A 4 -16.32 -49.40 -28.04
CA SER A 4 -15.66 -48.21 -28.62
C SER A 4 -16.64 -47.48 -29.54
N LYS A 5 -16.95 -46.23 -29.21
CA LYS A 5 -16.82 -45.07 -30.13
C LYS A 5 -17.10 -43.79 -29.34
N LEU A 6 -16.02 -43.34 -28.70
CA LEU A 6 -15.60 -41.95 -28.47
C LEU A 6 -16.62 -40.89 -28.93
N ALA A 7 -17.40 -40.36 -27.98
CA ALA A 7 -17.86 -38.99 -28.08
C ALA A 7 -16.74 -38.11 -27.51
N MET A 8 -16.10 -37.32 -28.38
CA MET A 8 -15.15 -36.27 -27.99
C MET A 8 -15.86 -35.30 -27.05
N ILE A 9 -15.52 -35.34 -25.76
CA ILE A 9 -15.78 -34.22 -24.87
C ILE A 9 -14.72 -33.18 -25.20
N LEU A 10 -15.14 -32.19 -25.99
CA LEU A 10 -14.38 -30.99 -26.32
C LEU A 10 -14.32 -30.10 -25.07
N GLN A 11 -13.48 -30.46 -24.09
CA GLN A 11 -13.10 -29.59 -22.97
C GLN A 11 -11.71 -29.06 -23.26
N GLY A 12 -11.62 -27.93 -23.95
CA GLY A 12 -10.30 -27.43 -24.32
C GLY A 12 -10.28 -26.16 -25.15
N ALA A 13 -10.92 -25.11 -24.66
CA ALA A 13 -10.55 -23.71 -24.91
C ALA A 13 -11.33 -22.90 -23.88
N SER A 14 -10.65 -22.42 -22.84
CA SER A 14 -10.33 -20.99 -22.68
C SER A 14 -11.60 -20.21 -22.35
N PHE A 15 -11.66 -19.38 -21.33
CA PHE A 15 -10.93 -18.13 -21.26
C PHE A 15 -11.00 -17.68 -19.80
N PHE A 16 -9.85 -17.25 -19.28
CA PHE A 16 -9.75 -16.25 -18.23
C PHE A 16 -10.69 -16.47 -17.04
N VAL A 17 -10.17 -17.05 -15.96
CA VAL A 17 -10.48 -16.42 -14.67
C VAL A 17 -9.96 -15.00 -14.82
N ALA A 18 -10.85 -14.08 -15.18
CA ALA A 18 -10.61 -12.69 -14.88
C ALA A 18 -10.39 -12.69 -13.37
N THR A 19 -9.13 -12.60 -12.93
CA THR A 19 -8.83 -11.94 -11.68
C THR A 19 -9.30 -10.51 -11.91
N SER A 20 -10.61 -10.30 -11.81
CA SER A 20 -11.15 -8.99 -11.52
C SER A 20 -10.42 -8.58 -10.27
N SER A 21 -9.52 -7.61 -10.41
CA SER A 21 -9.02 -6.83 -9.30
C SER A 21 -10.25 -6.21 -8.65
N SER A 22 -10.84 -6.94 -7.71
CA SER A 22 -11.92 -6.43 -6.90
C SER A 22 -11.27 -5.39 -6.00
N PHE A 23 -11.24 -4.14 -6.47
CA PHE A 23 -11.23 -3.01 -5.57
C PHE A 23 -12.38 -3.27 -4.61
N THR A 24 -12.06 -3.66 -3.38
CA THR A 24 -13.07 -3.76 -2.34
C THR A 24 -13.50 -2.33 -2.03
N THR A 25 -14.52 -1.85 -2.74
CA THR A 25 -15.38 -0.73 -2.33
C THR A 25 -16.20 -1.09 -1.07
N ALA A 26 -15.74 -2.08 -0.30
CA ALA A 26 -16.30 -2.49 0.96
C ALA A 26 -15.70 -1.58 2.03
N HIS A 27 -16.57 -0.86 2.73
CA HIS A 27 -16.20 -0.11 3.93
C HIS A 27 -15.68 -1.11 4.98
N VAL A 28 -14.36 -1.30 5.04
CA VAL A 28 -13.73 -2.02 6.16
C VAL A 28 -13.62 -1.03 7.31
N ASP A 29 -14.19 -1.37 8.47
CA ASP A 29 -14.05 -0.55 9.67
C ASP A 29 -12.57 -0.35 9.97
N THR A 30 -12.18 0.88 10.28
CA THR A 30 -10.79 1.25 10.58
C THR A 30 -10.19 0.37 11.68
N LYS A 31 -11.02 -0.10 12.62
CA LYS A 31 -10.58 -0.98 13.72
C LYS A 31 -10.29 -2.42 13.29
N SER A 32 -10.86 -2.90 12.19
CA SER A 32 -10.61 -4.25 11.66
C SER A 32 -9.55 -4.26 10.56
N LYS A 33 -9.13 -3.09 10.05
CA LYS A 33 -8.10 -3.01 9.00
C LYS A 33 -6.77 -3.56 9.49
N SER A 34 -6.13 -4.37 8.67
CA SER A 34 -4.72 -4.71 8.79
C SER A 34 -4.01 -4.39 7.48
N PHE A 35 -2.76 -3.96 7.57
CA PHE A 35 -1.94 -3.62 6.41
C PHE A 35 -0.80 -4.62 6.32
N ASN A 36 -0.64 -5.28 5.18
CA ASN A 36 0.52 -6.09 4.89
C ASN A 36 1.49 -5.28 4.01
N CYS A 37 2.54 -4.78 4.66
CA CYS A 37 3.60 -3.98 4.07
C CYS A 37 4.88 -4.81 4.06
N LEU A 38 5.43 -5.11 2.87
CA LEU A 38 6.67 -5.91 2.73
C LEU A 38 6.62 -7.26 3.49
N GLY A 39 5.44 -7.89 3.58
CA GLY A 39 5.24 -9.14 4.32
C GLY A 39 4.95 -8.98 5.82
N ARG A 40 5.06 -7.76 6.37
CA ARG A 40 4.74 -7.46 7.76
C ARG A 40 3.29 -7.02 7.91
N ILE A 41 2.56 -7.70 8.80
CA ILE A 41 1.20 -7.32 9.18
C ILE A 41 1.25 -6.23 10.25
N ILE A 42 0.62 -5.10 9.95
CA ILE A 42 0.49 -3.92 10.80
C ILE A 42 -0.98 -3.75 11.14
N LYS A 43 -1.30 -3.66 12.43
CA LYS A 43 -2.66 -3.52 12.95
C LYS A 43 -2.92 -2.09 13.42
N PRO A 44 -4.19 -1.68 13.61
CA PRO A 44 -4.51 -0.32 14.02
C PRO A 44 -3.93 0.04 15.40
N LEU A 45 -3.79 -0.97 16.27
CA LEU A 45 -3.16 -0.80 17.58
C LEU A 45 -1.68 -0.38 17.46
N ASP A 46 -0.95 -0.93 16.49
CA ASP A 46 0.45 -0.58 16.24
C ASP A 46 0.60 0.88 15.79
N LEU A 47 -0.45 1.42 15.17
CA LEU A 47 -0.50 2.77 14.61
C LEU A 47 -1.09 3.81 15.57
N ALA A 48 -1.68 3.41 16.69
CA ALA A 48 -2.57 4.25 17.48
C ALA A 48 -1.94 5.58 17.93
N LYS A 49 -0.67 5.54 18.37
CA LYS A 49 0.06 6.74 18.83
C LYS A 49 0.33 7.70 17.68
N ASP A 50 0.84 7.19 16.56
CA ASP A 50 1.22 8.02 15.41
C ASP A 50 -0.01 8.60 14.71
N ILE A 51 -1.11 7.83 14.62
CA ILE A 51 -2.38 8.33 14.09
C ILE A 51 -2.94 9.46 14.94
N ARG A 52 -2.89 9.34 16.28
CA ARG A 52 -3.35 10.43 17.16
C ARG A 52 -2.56 11.72 16.93
N LEU A 53 -1.25 11.61 16.71
CA LEU A 53 -0.40 12.75 16.38
C LEU A 53 -0.73 13.30 14.99
N ALA A 54 -0.94 12.43 14.01
CA ALA A 54 -1.33 12.82 12.65
C ALA A 54 -2.64 13.61 12.65
N TYR A 55 -3.68 13.14 13.34
CA TYR A 55 -4.95 13.87 13.47
C TYR A 55 -4.73 15.27 14.08
N SER A 56 -3.95 15.36 15.16
CA SER A 56 -3.66 16.67 15.76
C SER A 56 -2.91 17.61 14.81
N HIS A 57 -2.03 17.09 13.95
CA HIS A 57 -1.34 17.88 12.94
C HIS A 57 -2.23 18.31 11.78
N ILE A 58 -3.18 17.46 11.36
CA ILE A 58 -4.20 17.78 10.36
C ILE A 58 -5.09 18.92 10.89
N GLU A 59 -5.65 18.78 12.10
CA GLU A 59 -6.52 19.78 12.72
C GLU A 59 -5.82 21.15 12.91
N ARG A 60 -4.51 21.15 13.13
CA ARG A 60 -3.69 22.37 13.26
C ARG A 60 -3.21 22.94 11.93
N GLY A 61 -3.51 22.28 10.80
CA GLY A 61 -3.08 22.72 9.47
C GLY A 61 -1.58 22.55 9.21
N TYR A 62 -0.89 21.69 9.96
CA TYR A 62 0.54 21.43 9.76
C TYR A 62 0.83 20.43 8.64
N ILE A 63 -0.20 19.70 8.20
CA ILE A 63 -0.11 18.77 7.08
C ILE A 63 -0.97 19.33 5.94
N LEU A 64 -0.34 19.55 4.79
CA LEU A 64 -1.03 20.03 3.60
C LEU A 64 -1.82 18.87 2.97
N GLY A 65 -3.13 19.06 2.88
CA GLY A 65 -4.01 18.14 2.18
C GLY A 65 -3.78 18.19 0.67
N ARG A 66 -4.05 17.06 0.00
CA ARG A 66 -4.03 16.91 -1.45
C ARG A 66 -5.43 16.58 -1.95
N PRO A 67 -5.89 17.19 -3.07
CA PRO A 67 -7.19 16.86 -3.65
C PRO A 67 -7.33 15.36 -3.95
N SER A 68 -8.52 14.81 -3.70
CA SER A 68 -8.81 13.39 -3.84
C SER A 68 -8.47 12.82 -5.21
N GLY A 69 -8.97 13.43 -6.29
CA GLY A 69 -8.74 12.93 -7.66
C GLY A 69 -7.26 12.72 -8.02
N ARG A 70 -6.37 13.62 -7.60
CA ARG A 70 -4.92 13.47 -7.87
C ARG A 70 -4.30 12.31 -7.10
N MET A 71 -4.76 12.05 -5.88
CA MET A 71 -4.27 10.95 -5.07
C MET A 71 -4.85 9.60 -5.52
N GLU A 72 -6.13 9.59 -5.90
CA GLU A 72 -6.79 8.43 -6.48
C GLU A 72 -6.07 7.97 -7.75
N ASP A 73 -5.74 8.90 -8.66
CA ASP A 73 -4.96 8.59 -9.86
C ASP A 73 -3.61 7.96 -9.54
N VAL A 74 -2.88 8.48 -8.54
CA VAL A 74 -1.57 7.94 -8.14
C VAL A 74 -1.70 6.51 -7.62
N ILE A 75 -2.71 6.25 -6.80
CA ILE A 75 -2.96 4.93 -6.21
C ILE A 75 -3.43 3.93 -7.28
N LEU A 76 -4.34 4.34 -8.17
CA LEU A 76 -4.85 3.50 -9.25
C LEU A 76 -3.73 3.09 -10.22
N ASN A 77 -2.75 3.97 -10.44
CA ASN A 77 -1.61 3.70 -11.31
C ASN A 77 -0.49 2.87 -10.66
N ASP A 78 -0.50 2.66 -9.33
CA ASP A 78 0.50 1.82 -8.64
C ASP A 78 0.30 0.31 -8.90
N GLY A 79 -0.87 -0.09 -9.42
CA GLY A 79 -1.17 -1.48 -9.77
C GLY A 79 -1.44 -2.41 -8.58
N GLN A 80 -1.39 -1.92 -7.35
CA GLN A 80 -1.77 -2.67 -6.14
C GLN A 80 -3.30 -2.72 -6.00
N SER A 81 -3.86 -3.93 -6.03
CA SER A 81 -5.30 -4.18 -6.16
C SER A 81 -6.12 -3.96 -4.88
N ASN A 82 -5.50 -3.65 -3.74
CA ASN A 82 -6.13 -3.72 -2.42
C ASN A 82 -6.10 -2.38 -1.66
N THR A 83 -6.24 -1.25 -2.36
CA THR A 83 -6.47 0.05 -1.72
C THR A 83 -7.97 0.28 -1.54
N ILE A 84 -8.37 0.77 -0.36
CA ILE A 84 -9.78 1.06 -0.08
C ILE A 84 -10.06 2.53 -0.42
N PHE A 85 -10.75 2.73 -1.53
CA PHE A 85 -11.48 3.96 -1.76
C PHE A 85 -12.87 3.83 -1.16
N TYR A 86 -13.23 4.78 -0.29
CA TYR A 86 -14.57 4.86 0.25
C TYR A 86 -15.54 5.29 -0.87
N SER A 87 -16.54 4.46 -1.14
CA SER A 87 -17.54 4.69 -2.19
C SER A 87 -18.60 5.72 -1.81
N ASP A 88 -18.49 6.35 -0.64
CA ASP A 88 -19.45 7.35 -0.18
C ASP A 88 -19.24 8.74 -0.79
N HIS A 89 -18.16 8.92 -1.57
CA HIS A 89 -17.82 10.16 -2.25
C HIS A 89 -17.72 11.38 -1.32
N GLN A 90 -17.49 11.16 -0.02
CA GLN A 90 -17.32 12.25 0.95
C GLN A 90 -15.86 12.70 1.11
N THR A 91 -14.96 12.02 0.40
CA THR A 91 -13.54 12.32 0.44
C THR A 91 -13.16 13.36 -0.61
N ASP A 92 -12.89 14.57 -0.14
CA ASP A 92 -12.44 15.69 -0.99
C ASP A 92 -10.91 15.85 -0.94
N VAL A 93 -10.31 15.46 0.20
CA VAL A 93 -8.91 15.72 0.50
C VAL A 93 -8.31 14.52 1.21
N TYR A 94 -7.08 14.17 0.82
CA TYR A 94 -6.24 13.22 1.53
C TYR A 94 -5.01 13.88 2.14
N TYR A 95 -4.61 13.38 3.29
CA TYR A 95 -3.41 13.74 4.03
C TYR A 95 -2.48 12.54 4.06
N LEU A 96 -1.24 12.74 3.63
CA LEU A 96 -0.19 11.73 3.71
C LEU A 96 0.61 11.97 4.99
N CYS A 97 0.53 11.03 5.93
CA CYS A 97 1.08 11.19 7.28
C CYS A 97 2.13 10.11 7.55
N GLY A 98 3.35 10.52 7.94
CA GLY A 98 4.42 9.58 8.25
C GLY A 98 4.20 8.85 9.59
N ILE A 99 4.48 7.54 9.60
CA ILE A 99 4.42 6.65 10.76
C ILE A 99 5.85 6.37 11.23
N ARG A 100 6.32 7.21 12.15
CA ARG A 100 7.71 7.16 12.62
C ARG A 100 8.01 5.90 13.42
N SER A 101 7.04 5.36 14.17
CA SER A 101 7.24 4.15 14.99
C SER A 101 7.53 2.90 14.17
N LEU A 102 7.20 2.91 12.87
CA LEU A 102 7.42 1.79 11.95
C LEU A 102 8.54 2.05 10.95
N SER A 103 9.08 3.25 10.90
CA SER A 103 10.17 3.59 9.98
C SER A 103 11.50 3.09 10.54
N TYR A 104 12.34 2.50 9.69
CA TYR A 104 13.62 1.93 10.10
C TYR A 104 14.67 2.06 9.00
N THR A 105 15.93 1.86 9.40
CA THR A 105 17.06 1.73 8.48
C THR A 105 17.77 0.43 8.81
N ASP A 106 18.06 -0.38 7.81
CA ASP A 106 18.90 -1.57 7.95
C ASP A 106 20.06 -1.58 6.94
N ASP A 107 20.98 -2.52 7.13
CA ASP A 107 22.14 -2.72 6.28
C ASP A 107 21.82 -3.76 5.20
N ASP A 108 21.93 -3.37 3.93
CA ASP A 108 21.76 -4.26 2.78
C ASP A 108 22.99 -4.16 1.85
N ASN A 109 23.87 -5.15 1.91
CA ASN A 109 24.99 -5.33 0.97
C ASN A 109 25.85 -4.07 0.71
N GLY A 110 26.10 -3.28 1.76
CA GLY A 110 26.90 -2.06 1.66
C GLY A 110 26.12 -0.80 1.32
N TYR A 111 24.79 -0.86 1.37
CA TYR A 111 23.86 0.26 1.40
C TYR A 111 23.17 0.33 2.77
N TYR A 112 22.80 1.54 3.16
CA TYR A 112 21.73 1.74 4.13
C TYR A 112 20.39 1.73 3.38
N HIS A 113 19.53 0.77 3.71
CA HIS A 113 18.17 0.69 3.20
C HIS A 113 17.24 1.35 4.20
N HIS A 114 16.68 2.48 3.79
CA HIS A 114 15.74 3.28 4.56
C HIS A 114 14.33 2.89 4.15
N VAL A 115 13.51 2.51 5.13
CA VAL A 115 12.12 2.13 4.94
C VAL A 115 11.25 3.06 5.77
N GLU A 116 10.49 3.90 5.08
CA GLU A 116 9.55 4.83 5.69
C GLU A 116 8.11 4.40 5.43
N HIS A 117 7.28 4.50 6.46
CA HIS A 117 5.87 4.14 6.37
C HIS A 117 5.00 5.38 6.43
N TYR A 118 3.97 5.42 5.58
CA TYR A 118 3.02 6.51 5.52
C TYR A 118 1.59 5.97 5.53
N VAL A 119 0.69 6.65 6.22
CA VAL A 119 -0.76 6.40 6.12
C VAL A 119 -1.42 7.52 5.34
N LEU A 120 -2.41 7.13 4.56
CA LEU A 120 -3.29 8.07 3.86
C LEU A 120 -4.58 8.21 4.67
N ILE A 121 -4.83 9.42 5.14
CA ILE A 121 -5.99 9.77 5.96
C ILE A 121 -6.85 10.74 5.15
N ASP A 122 -8.16 10.54 5.09
CA ASP A 122 -9.05 11.50 4.42
C ASP A 122 -9.52 12.65 5.33
N ASN A 123 -10.27 13.59 4.76
CA ASN A 123 -10.89 14.71 5.49
C ASN A 123 -11.92 14.28 6.55
N LEU A 124 -12.32 13.02 6.59
CA LEU A 124 -13.18 12.45 7.64
C LEU A 124 -12.39 11.68 8.69
N HIS A 125 -11.05 11.81 8.69
CA HIS A 125 -10.14 11.10 9.59
C HIS A 125 -10.22 9.57 9.47
N ARG A 126 -10.46 9.07 8.26
CA ARG A 126 -10.49 7.64 7.97
C ARG A 126 -9.19 7.20 7.29
N ILE A 127 -8.65 6.08 7.74
CA ILE A 127 -7.44 5.51 7.13
C ILE A 127 -7.83 4.81 5.83
N SER A 128 -7.38 5.33 4.71
CA SER A 128 -7.74 4.84 3.37
C SER A 128 -6.69 3.87 2.81
N ALA A 129 -5.42 4.17 3.03
CA ALA A 129 -4.30 3.38 2.52
C ALA A 129 -3.07 3.47 3.43
N MET A 130 -2.12 2.57 3.21
CA MET A 130 -0.78 2.65 3.77
C MET A 130 0.23 2.49 2.63
N ARG A 131 1.29 3.28 2.65
CA ARG A 131 2.35 3.32 1.64
C ARG A 131 3.70 3.12 2.30
N VAL A 132 4.59 2.44 1.60
CA VAL A 132 6.00 2.32 1.96
C VAL A 132 6.84 3.06 0.94
N ASP A 133 7.77 3.86 1.44
CA ASP A 133 8.82 4.51 0.64
C ASP A 133 10.14 3.87 1.03
N GLU A 134 10.82 3.27 0.06
CA GLU A 134 12.11 2.63 0.22
C GLU A 134 13.19 3.42 -0.51
N ARG A 135 14.33 3.62 0.13
CA ARG A 135 15.49 4.29 -0.46
C ARG A 135 16.77 3.61 -0.02
N TRP A 136 17.71 3.47 -0.95
CA TRP A 136 19.06 2.99 -0.67
C TRP A 136 20.04 4.16 -0.73
N THR A 137 20.91 4.25 0.27
CA THR A 137 22.06 5.17 0.25
C THR A 137 23.34 4.38 0.42
N VAL A 138 24.33 4.64 -0.41
CA VAL A 138 25.66 4.04 -0.29
C VAL A 138 26.22 4.28 1.12
N ARG A 139 26.78 3.24 1.73
CA ARG A 139 27.51 3.38 2.99
C ARG A 139 28.94 3.85 2.74
N ASP A 140 29.41 4.78 3.56
CA ASP A 140 30.79 5.26 3.50
C ASP A 140 31.80 4.10 3.62
N GLY A 141 32.80 4.09 2.75
CA GLY A 141 33.82 3.04 2.70
C GLY A 141 33.35 1.70 2.14
N SER A 142 32.14 1.63 1.58
CA SER A 142 31.62 0.42 0.95
C SER A 142 32.22 0.17 -0.44
N ALA A 143 32.45 -1.10 -0.78
CA ALA A 143 32.94 -1.52 -2.09
C ALA A 143 31.93 -1.25 -3.24
N VAL A 144 30.69 -0.89 -2.90
CA VAL A 144 29.66 -0.50 -3.86
C VAL A 144 29.55 1.03 -4.03
N ALA A 145 30.47 1.81 -3.48
CA ALA A 145 30.37 3.28 -3.52
C ALA A 145 30.42 3.89 -4.92
N ASP A 146 31.10 3.22 -5.86
CA ASP A 146 31.16 3.63 -7.25
C ASP A 146 29.99 3.09 -8.10
N ARG A 147 29.04 2.36 -7.49
CA ARG A 147 27.84 1.85 -8.16
C ARG A 147 26.70 2.84 -8.03
N GLU A 148 25.86 2.88 -9.06
CA GLU A 148 24.62 3.66 -9.02
C GLU A 148 23.70 3.11 -7.92
N ALA A 149 23.22 4.00 -7.04
CA ALA A 149 22.30 3.61 -5.98
C ALA A 149 20.96 3.14 -6.59
N PHE A 150 20.31 2.19 -5.93
CA PHE A 150 18.97 1.77 -6.33
C PHE A 150 18.01 2.97 -6.34
N ALA A 151 17.22 3.08 -7.42
CA ALA A 151 16.19 4.11 -7.49
C ALA A 151 15.21 3.97 -6.32
N PRO A 152 14.72 5.07 -5.73
CA PRO A 152 13.70 5.01 -4.70
C PRO A 152 12.48 4.23 -5.18
N ARG A 153 11.90 3.42 -4.30
CA ARG A 153 10.70 2.64 -4.60
C ARG A 153 9.57 3.10 -3.70
N GLN A 154 8.39 3.21 -4.29
CA GLN A 154 7.15 3.45 -3.57
C GLN A 154 6.22 2.28 -3.86
N SER A 155 5.51 1.83 -2.83
CA SER A 155 4.51 0.78 -2.99
C SER A 155 3.39 0.96 -1.98
N TYR A 156 2.17 0.63 -2.38
CA TYR A 156 1.04 0.56 -1.44
C TYR A 156 0.95 -0.82 -0.78
N CYS A 157 0.64 -0.82 0.52
CA CYS A 157 0.43 -2.05 1.28
C CYS A 157 -0.92 -2.67 0.93
N THR A 158 -1.00 -4.00 0.99
CA THR A 158 -2.27 -4.69 0.80
C THR A 158 -3.10 -4.61 2.07
N ILE A 159 -4.42 -4.40 1.94
CA ILE A 159 -5.33 -4.32 3.08
C ILE A 159 -6.02 -5.66 3.30
N GLY A 160 -5.97 -6.15 4.55
CA GLY A 160 -6.77 -7.27 5.05
C GLY A 160 -7.84 -6.80 6.04
N GLY A 161 -8.91 -7.57 6.19
CA GLY A 161 -10.00 -7.36 7.15
C GLY A 161 -10.24 -8.58 8.03
#